data_AF-A0A7W2NSP9-F1
#
_entry.id   AF-A0A7W2NSP9-F1
#
_cell.length_a   1.000
_cell.length_b   1.000
_cell.length_c   1.000
_cell.angle_alpha   90.00
_cell.angle_beta   90.00
_cell.angle_gamma   90.00
#
_symmetry.space_group_name_H-M   'P 1'
#
loop_
_entity.id
_entity.type
_entity.pdbx_description
1 polymer ?
#
loop_
_entity_poly.entity_id
_entity_poly.type
_entity_poly.pdbx_seq_one_letter_code
_entity_poly.pdbx_strand_id
1 'polypeptide(L)' 'MKRSAERGSTFKSITCGISRGCPLSPVIAAYYLKGLDEQMEGDPRYFYRRYIDDVIVLAKTR' A
#
# COMPACT_ATOMS: atom_id res chain seq x y z
N MET A 1 6.38 12.03 3.42
CA MET A 1 7.63 11.74 2.68
C MET A 1 7.62 12.60 1.40
N LYS A 2 8.47 13.62 1.30
CA LYS A 2 8.57 14.47 0.10
C LYS A 2 9.65 13.88 -0.81
N ARG A 3 9.30 13.50 -2.05
CA ARG A 3 10.27 12.95 -3.01
C ARG A 3 10.44 13.91 -4.18
N SER A 4 11.66 14.10 -4.65
CA SER A 4 11.95 14.86 -5.87
C SER A 4 12.29 13.87 -6.98
N ALA A 5 11.59 13.95 -8.12
CA ALA A 5 11.90 13.16 -9.31
C ALA A 5 12.49 14.09 -10.37
N GLU A 6 13.69 13.77 -10.85
CA GLU A 6 14.34 14.49 -11.94
C GLU A 6 14.04 13.81 -13.27
N ARG A 7 13.62 14.59 -14.27
CA ARG A 7 13.56 14.15 -15.67
C ARG A 7 14.01 15.29 -16.56
N GLY A 8 15.16 15.12 -17.23
CA GLY A 8 15.70 16.10 -18.18
C GLY A 8 15.88 17.49 -17.54
N SER A 9 16.63 17.57 -16.44
CA SER A 9 16.92 18.82 -15.70
C SER A 9 15.72 19.49 -15.02
N THR A 10 14.51 18.90 -15.08
CA THR A 10 13.33 19.40 -14.36
C THR A 10 13.08 18.55 -13.11
N PHE A 11 13.14 19.19 -11.93
CA PHE A 11 12.84 18.55 -10.65
C PHE A 11 11.36 18.73 -10.29
N LYS A 12 10.58 17.65 -10.29
CA LYS A 12 9.21 17.65 -9.77
C LYS A 12 9.19 17.14 -8.33
N SER A 13 8.74 17.98 -7.42
CA SER A 13 8.41 17.58 -6.05
C SER A 13 7.08 16.82 -6.07
N ILE A 14 7.13 15.54 -5.74
CA ILE A 14 5.97 14.66 -5.66
C ILE A 14 5.62 14.54 -4.17
N THR A 15 4.47 15.09 -3.81
CA THR A 15 3.95 15.10 -2.44
C THR A 15 3.07 13.89 -2.12
N CYS A 16 2.64 13.13 -3.14
CA CYS A 16 1.78 11.96 -2.98
C CYS A 16 2.39 10.72 -3.63
N GLY A 17 2.45 9.62 -2.88
CA GLY A 17 2.92 8.31 -3.35
C GLY A 17 4.41 8.02 -3.09
N ILE A 18 4.71 6.74 -2.88
CA ILE A 18 6.06 6.21 -2.64
C ILE A 18 6.73 5.78 -3.96
N SER A 19 8.06 5.88 -4.03
CA SER A 19 8.79 5.62 -5.29
C SER A 19 8.83 4.12 -5.58
N ARG A 20 8.26 3.68 -6.72
CA ARG A 20 8.24 2.25 -7.12
C ARG A 20 9.63 1.62 -7.31
N GLY A 21 10.69 2.42 -7.41
CA GLY A 21 12.07 1.96 -7.54
C GLY A 21 12.88 1.94 -6.25
N CYS A 22 12.30 2.31 -5.11
CA CYS A 22 13.00 2.30 -3.83
C CYS A 22 12.74 0.96 -3.11
N PRO A 23 13.79 0.24 -2.67
CA PRO A 23 13.62 -1.05 -2.00
C PRO A 23 12.83 -0.95 -0.67
N LEU A 24 12.77 0.24 -0.06
CA LEU A 24 11.98 0.51 1.15
C LEU A 24 10.51 0.81 0.89
N SER A 25 10.15 1.15 -0.36
CA SER A 25 8.77 1.44 -0.76
C SER A 25 7.77 0.32 -0.41
N PRO A 26 8.00 -0.95 -0.78
CA PRO A 26 7.03 -2.02 -0.49
C PRO A 26 6.83 -2.26 1.02
N VAL A 27 7.88 -2.12 1.83
CA VAL A 27 7.80 -2.31 3.29
C VAL A 27 6.99 -1.18 3.94
N ILE A 28 7.22 0.07 3.52
CA ILE A 28 6.46 1.23 4.01
C ILE A 28 4.99 1.13 3.62
N ALA A 29 4.69 0.67 2.39
CA ALA A 29 3.33 0.42 1.94
C ALA A 29 2.62 -0.63 2.82
N ALA A 30 3.30 -1.76 3.06
CA ALA A 30 2.77 -2.83 3.89
C ALA A 30 2.51 -2.38 5.34
N TYR A 31 3.39 -1.55 5.91
CA TYR A 31 3.19 -0.98 7.25
C TYR A 31 2.01 0.00 7.29
N TYR A 32 1.89 0.87 6.29
CA TYR A 32 0.78 1.84 6.21
C TYR A 32 -0.57 1.14 6.14
N LEU A 33 -0.65 0.03 5.41
CA LEU A 33 -1.89 -0.72 5.23
C LEU A 33 -2.14 -1.78 6.33
N LYS A 34 -1.20 -1.97 7.27
CA LYS A 34 -1.36 -2.93 8.38
C LYS A 34 -2.58 -2.60 9.26
N GLY A 35 -2.83 -1.32 9.54
CA GLY A 35 -3.99 -0.91 10.34
C GLY A 35 -5.33 -1.18 9.64
N LEU A 36 -5.34 -1.29 8.31
CA LEU A 36 -6.50 -1.75 7.54
C LEU A 36 -6.65 -3.27 7.64
N ASP A 37 -5.54 -4.02 7.58
CA ASP A 37 -5.54 -5.47 7.75
C ASP A 37 -6.12 -5.87 9.11
N GLU A 38 -5.70 -5.20 10.19
CA GLU A 38 -6.18 -5.50 11.56
C GLU A 38 -7.69 -5.28 11.69
N GLN A 39 -8.25 -4.30 10.97
CA GLN A 39 -9.70 -4.06 10.95
C GLN A 39 -10.45 -5.10 10.11
N MET A 40 -9.89 -5.55 8.99
CA MET A 40 -10.54 -6.54 8.12
C MET A 40 -10.38 -7.98 8.63
N GLU A 41 -9.27 -8.31 9.30
CA GLU A 41 -9.03 -9.62 9.92
C GLU A 41 -9.84 -9.79 11.23
N GLY A 42 -10.21 -8.68 11.88
CA GLY A 42 -11.06 -8.69 13.07
C GLY A 42 -12.53 -9.10 12.82
N ASP A 43 -12.97 -9.17 11.55
CA ASP A 43 -14.35 -9.48 11.20
C ASP A 43 -14.47 -10.93 10.68
N PRO A 44 -14.95 -11.91 11.48
CA PRO A 44 -14.96 -13.33 11.12
C PRO A 44 -15.91 -13.70 9.97
N ARG A 45 -16.60 -12.71 9.41
CA ARG A 45 -17.52 -12.85 8.26
C ARG A 45 -16.80 -12.93 6.92
N TYR A 46 -15.54 -12.47 6.86
CA TYR A 46 -14.77 -12.35 5.64
C TYR A 46 -13.39 -12.99 5.81
N PHE A 47 -12.96 -13.81 4.85
CA PHE A 47 -11.59 -14.27 4.76
C PHE A 47 -10.77 -13.23 4.02
N TYR A 48 -9.94 -12.49 4.75
CA TYR A 48 -9.09 -11.43 4.21
C TYR A 48 -7.65 -11.94 4.03
N ARG A 49 -7.07 -11.71 2.85
CA ARG A 49 -5.64 -11.95 2.58
C ARG A 49 -5.09 -10.89 1.64
N ARG A 50 -3.96 -10.27 1.99
CA ARG A 50 -3.24 -9.33 1.12
C ARG A 50 -1.86 -9.84 0.72
N TYR A 51 -1.47 -9.59 -0.52
CA TYR A 51 -0.12 -9.75 -1.05
C TYR A 51 0.34 -8.45 -1.72
N ILE A 52 1.11 -7.62 -0.99
CA ILE A 52 1.58 -6.28 -1.42
C ILE A 52 0.42 -5.38 -1.88
N ASP A 53 0.12 -5.36 -3.17
CA ASP A 53 -0.93 -4.55 -3.81
C ASP A 53 -2.22 -5.37 -4.07
N ASP A 54 -2.15 -6.70 -4.03
CA ASP A 54 -3.27 -7.60 -4.29
C ASP A 54 -4.03 -7.92 -3.01
N VAL A 55 -5.34 -7.69 -2.99
CA VAL A 55 -6.23 -8.00 -1.84
C VAL A 55 -7.27 -9.02 -2.28
N ILE A 56 -7.43 -10.08 -1.50
CA ILE A 56 -8.48 -11.09 -1.65
C ILE A 56 -9.37 -11.01 -0.41
N VAL A 57 -10.67 -10.85 -0.64
CA VAL A 57 -11.71 -10.90 0.40
C VAL A 57 -12.75 -11.92 0.00
N LEU A 58 -12.91 -12.99 0.77
CA LEU A 58 -13.96 -13.99 0.54
C LEU A 58 -15.05 -13.80 1.59
N ALA A 59 -16.24 -13.41 1.14
CA ALA A 59 -17.43 -13.33 1.98
C ALA A 59 -18.25 -14.61 1.89
N LYS A 60 -18.82 -15.06 3.00
CA LYS A 60 -19.75 -16.21 2.99
C LYS A 60 -21.11 -15.86 2.35
N THR A 61 -21.44 -14.57 2.24
CA THR A 61 -22.70 -14.08 1.67
C THR A 61 -22.46 -12.81 0.83
N ARG A 62 -23.28 -12.61 -0.21
CA ARG A 62 -23.17 -11.55 -1.22
C ARG A 62 -23.49 -10.17 -0.69
#